data_AF-J9BYY8-F1
#
_entry.id   AF-J9BYY8-F1
#
_cell.length_a   1.000
_cell.length_b   1.000
_cell.length_c   1.000
_cell.angle_alpha   90.00
_cell.angle_beta   90.00
_cell.angle_gamma   90.00
#
_symmetry.space_group_name_H-M   'P 1'
#
loop_
_entity.id
_entity.type
_entity.pdbx_description
1 polymer ?
#
loop_
_entity_poly.entity_id
_entity_poly.type
_entity_poly.pdbx_seq_one_letter_code
_entity_poly.pdbx_strand_id
1 'polypeptide(L)'
;MLGIDVKKTKEELIISWQFAEVTIPLHDVIEVTEDATYAGVEEPSAIRIGTAYGTTDRILIRTVKQNYVLFTTNKVSILNAIHA
;
A
#
# COMPACT_ATOMS: atom_id res chain seq x y z
N MET A 1 -14.98 7.93 7.30
CA MET A 1 -13.71 8.11 6.58
C MET A 1 -13.60 6.96 5.61
N LEU A 2 -13.61 7.21 4.29
CA LEU A 2 -13.45 6.16 3.27
C LEU A 2 -11.94 5.83 3.20
N GLY A 3 -11.54 4.80 3.96
CA GLY A 3 -10.16 4.32 4.02
C GLY A 3 -9.75 3.55 2.76
N ILE A 4 -8.49 3.13 2.71
CA ILE A 4 -8.02 2.18 1.70
C ILE A 4 -8.57 0.80 2.07
N ASP A 5 -9.09 0.09 1.07
CA ASP A 5 -9.39 -1.33 1.15
C ASP A 5 -8.34 -2.12 0.36
N VAL A 6 -7.91 -3.26 0.90
CA VAL A 6 -6.92 -4.12 0.26
C VAL A 6 -7.43 -5.55 0.27
N LYS A 7 -7.46 -6.15 -0.92
CA LYS A 7 -7.88 -7.53 -1.13
C LYS A 7 -6.81 -8.27 -1.91
N LYS A 8 -6.37 -9.40 -1.38
CA LYS A 8 -5.49 -10.33 -2.09
C LYS A 8 -6.29 -11.48 -2.71
N THR A 9 -6.00 -11.77 -3.97
CA THR A 9 -6.48 -12.96 -4.68
C THR A 9 -5.34 -13.96 -4.82
N LYS A 10 -5.54 -15.03 -5.61
CA LYS A 10 -4.46 -15.98 -5.90
C LYS A 10 -3.34 -15.38 -6.75
N GLU A 11 -3.65 -14.36 -7.55
CA GLU A 11 -2.75 -13.84 -8.57
C GLU A 11 -2.45 -12.35 -8.41
N GLU A 12 -3.32 -11.62 -7.70
CA GLU A 12 -3.30 -10.16 -7.69
C GLU A 12 -3.53 -9.59 -6.29
N LEU A 13 -2.94 -8.43 -6.05
CA LEU A 13 -3.26 -7.54 -4.95
C LEU A 13 -4.09 -6.37 -5.48
N ILE A 14 -5.32 -6.25 -5.00
CA ILE A 14 -6.27 -5.22 -5.40
C ILE A 14 -6.35 -4.18 -4.28
N ILE A 15 -6.13 -2.92 -4.64
CA ILE A 15 -6.11 -1.79 -3.72
C ILE A 15 -7.17 -0.81 -4.19
N SER A 16 -8.20 -0.60 -3.37
CA SER A 16 -9.32 0.28 -3.69
C SER A 16 -9.31 1.51 -2.77
N TRP A 17 -9.41 2.69 -3.36
CA TRP A 17 -9.51 3.95 -2.62
C TRP A 17 -10.41 4.95 -3.36
N GLN A 18 -11.47 5.41 -2.67
CA GLN A 18 -12.51 6.24 -3.28
C GLN A 18 -13.11 5.58 -4.54
N PHE A 19 -12.95 6.20 -5.70
CA PHE A 19 -13.42 5.70 -6.99
C PHE A 19 -12.31 5.08 -7.85
N ALA A 20 -11.10 4.92 -7.28
CA ALA A 20 -9.96 4.36 -7.96
C ALA A 20 -9.65 2.95 -7.45
N GLU A 21 -9.22 2.09 -8.37
CA GLU A 21 -8.73 0.75 -8.08
C GLU A 21 -7.36 0.58 -8.75
N VAL A 22 -6.43 -0.02 -8.02
CA VAL A 22 -5.09 -0.37 -8.49
C VAL A 22 -4.91 -1.86 -8.28
N THR A 23 -4.62 -2.56 -9.38
CA THR A 23 -4.35 -4.00 -9.36
C THR A 23 -2.87 -4.25 -9.62
N ILE A 24 -2.23 -4.97 -8.70
CA ILE A 24 -0.81 -5.30 -8.75
C ILE A 24 -0.70 -6.83 -8.86
N PRO A 25 -0.12 -7.38 -9.93
CA PRO A 25 0.15 -8.81 -10.00
C PRO A 25 1.10 -9.25 -8.87
N LEU A 26 0.77 -10.33 -8.16
CA LEU A 26 1.57 -10.79 -7.02
C LEU A 26 2.98 -11.23 -7.42
N HIS A 27 3.16 -11.71 -8.64
CA HIS A 27 4.49 -12.05 -9.17
C HIS A 27 5.38 -10.82 -9.40
N ASP A 28 4.79 -9.62 -9.50
CA ASP A 28 5.53 -8.36 -9.62
C ASP A 28 5.91 -7.80 -8.23
N VAL A 29 5.34 -8.31 -7.12
CA VAL A 29 5.62 -7.83 -5.76
C VAL A 29 6.96 -8.37 -5.27
N ILE A 30 7.89 -7.46 -4.95
CA ILE A 30 9.23 -7.79 -4.45
C ILE A 30 9.21 -7.86 -2.93
N GLU A 31 8.70 -6.81 -2.28
CA GLU A 31 8.61 -6.74 -0.83
C GLU A 31 7.48 -5.80 -0.38
N VAL A 32 6.98 -6.04 0.82
CA VAL A 32 6.03 -5.17 1.53
C VAL A 32 6.63 -4.82 2.88
N THR A 33 6.83 -3.54 3.15
CA THR A 33 7.48 -3.06 4.38
C THR A 33 6.67 -1.96 5.05
N GLU A 34 6.74 -1.90 6.38
CA GLU A 34 6.23 -0.77 7.14
C GLU A 34 7.25 0.38 7.07
N ASP A 35 6.85 1.54 6.57
CA ASP A 35 7.71 2.71 6.61
C ASP A 35 7.56 3.40 7.97
N ALA A 36 8.49 3.07 8.87
CA ALA A 36 8.54 3.59 10.25
C ALA A 36 9.21 4.98 10.37
N THR A 37 9.75 5.55 9.29
CA THR A 37 10.57 6.77 9.39
C THR A 37 9.69 8.01 9.34
N TYR A 38 9.68 8.89 10.34
CA TYR A 38 8.82 10.09 10.36
C TYR A 38 8.90 10.94 9.07
N ALA A 39 10.07 10.97 8.41
CA ALA A 39 10.30 11.64 7.12
C ALA A 39 9.95 10.79 5.87
N GLY A 40 9.73 9.49 6.04
CA GLY A 40 9.53 8.51 4.97
C GLY A 40 10.83 8.02 4.39
N VAL A 41 10.87 6.75 3.97
CA VAL A 41 11.83 6.36 2.95
C VAL A 41 11.44 7.19 1.74
N GLU A 42 12.29 8.15 1.36
CA GLU A 42 12.06 8.94 0.16
C GLU A 42 12.09 7.98 -1.04
N GLU A 43 10.90 7.56 -1.44
CA GLU A 43 10.64 6.92 -2.71
C GLU A 43 9.83 7.93 -3.53
N PRO A 44 10.46 8.99 -4.08
CA PRO A 44 9.74 10.12 -4.67
C PRO A 44 8.92 9.71 -5.90
N SER A 45 9.33 8.62 -6.54
CA SER A 45 8.65 8.02 -7.69
C SER A 45 7.50 7.09 -7.31
N ALA A 46 7.30 6.76 -6.03
CA ALA A 46 6.24 5.84 -5.63
C ALA A 46 4.85 6.49 -5.78
N ILE A 47 3.90 5.71 -6.28
CA ILE A 47 2.51 6.12 -6.37
C ILE A 47 1.91 6.13 -4.96
N ARG A 48 1.42 7.29 -4.56
CA ARG A 48 0.83 7.52 -3.24
C ARG A 48 -0.67 7.30 -3.29
N ILE A 49 -1.18 6.37 -2.49
CA ILE A 49 -2.59 6.01 -2.41
C ILE A 49 -3.07 6.27 -0.99
N GLY A 50 -4.21 6.94 -0.83
CA GLY A 50 -4.72 7.34 0.48
C GLY A 50 -4.39 8.79 0.83
N THR A 51 -4.97 9.25 1.95
CA THR A 51 -4.73 10.60 2.44
C THR A 51 -3.52 10.61 3.37
N ALA A 52 -2.45 11.29 2.96
CA ALA A 52 -1.26 11.46 3.80
C ALA A 52 -1.54 12.43 4.96
N TYR A 53 -1.34 11.96 6.19
CA TYR A 53 -1.34 12.79 7.40
C TYR A 53 -0.14 12.44 8.26
N GLY A 54 0.27 13.36 9.14
CA GLY A 54 1.43 13.15 10.02
C GLY A 54 1.30 11.95 10.99
N THR A 55 0.08 11.45 11.18
CA THR A 55 -0.24 10.32 12.07
C THR A 55 -0.69 9.06 11.34
N THR A 56 -0.77 9.07 9.99
CA THR A 56 -1.14 7.87 9.23
C THR A 56 0.06 6.95 9.09
N ASP A 57 -0.17 5.66 9.33
CA ASP A 57 0.79 4.61 8.99
C ASP A 57 1.03 4.59 7.47
N ARG A 58 2.20 4.10 7.09
CA ARG A 58 2.60 3.92 5.69
C ARG A 58 3.05 2.49 5.45
N ILE A 59 2.54 1.91 4.37
CA ILE A 59 2.96 0.61 3.87
C ILE A 59 3.58 0.82 2.50
N LEU A 60 4.85 0.47 2.36
CA LEU A 60 5.57 0.50 1.09
C LEU A 60 5.44 -0.87 0.42
N ILE A 61 4.96 -0.87 -0.81
CA ILE A 61 4.91 -2.05 -1.67
C ILE A 61 5.90 -1.82 -2.80
N ARG A 62 7.02 -2.57 -2.79
CA ARG A 62 7.97 -2.55 -3.89
C ARG A 62 7.56 -3.54 -4.95
N THR A 63 7.56 -3.11 -6.20
CA THR A 63 7.29 -4.00 -7.33
C THR A 63 8.37 -3.87 -8.40
N VAL A 64 8.37 -4.78 -9.36
CA VAL A 64 9.31 -4.74 -10.50
C VAL A 64 9.15 -3.47 -11.34
N LYS A 65 7.94 -2.91 -11.43
CA LYS A 65 7.62 -1.81 -12.36
C LYS A 65 7.44 -0.47 -11.68
N GLN A 66 6.71 -0.44 -10.57
CA GLN A 66 6.28 0.79 -9.91
C GLN A 66 6.07 0.54 -8.40
N ASN A 67 6.70 1.33 -7.56
CA ASN A 67 6.49 1.24 -6.12
C ASN A 67 5.22 1.99 -5.70
N TYR A 68 4.59 1.55 -4.61
CA TYR A 68 3.38 2.15 -4.07
C TYR A 68 3.54 2.43 -2.58
N VAL A 69 3.02 3.56 -2.12
CA VAL A 69 2.92 3.90 -0.70
C VAL A 69 1.46 4.06 -0.33
N LEU A 70 0.99 3.21 0.58
CA LEU A 70 -0.38 3.26 1.11
C LEU A 70 -0.40 4.06 2.40
N PHE A 71 -1.24 5.09 2.46
CA PHE A 71 -1.50 5.86 3.68
C PHE A 71 -2.77 5.35 4.37
N THR A 72 -2.62 4.78 5.56
CA THR A 72 -3.72 4.13 6.27
C THR A 72 -3.69 4.46 7.75
N THR A 73 -4.86 4.40 8.40
CA THR A 73 -4.98 4.41 9.86
C THR A 73 -5.22 3.00 10.42
N ASN A 74 -5.23 1.99 9.56
CA ASN A 74 -5.46 0.59 9.91
C ASN A 74 -4.45 -0.32 9.22
N LYS A 75 -3.16 -0.13 9.52
CA LYS A 75 -2.09 -0.93 8.91
C LYS A 75 -2.22 -2.42 9.20
N VAL A 76 -2.69 -2.79 10.38
CA VAL A 76 -2.77 -4.19 10.82
C VAL A 76 -3.72 -4.97 9.93
N SER A 77 -4.92 -4.43 9.65
CA SER A 77 -5.86 -5.09 8.73
C SER A 77 -5.31 -5.20 7.32
N ILE A 78 -4.63 -4.16 6.81
CA ILE A 78 -4.04 -4.19 5.46
C ILE A 78 -2.93 -5.23 5.36
N LEU A 79 -1.99 -5.26 6.30
CA LEU A 79 -0.90 -6.24 6.31
C LEU A 79 -1.43 -7.66 6.43
N ASN A 80 -2.45 -7.88 7.27
CA ASN A 80 -3.10 -9.19 7.35
C ASN A 80 -3.75 -9.60 6.03
N ALA A 81 -4.39 -8.67 5.30
CA ALA A 81 -4.97 -8.96 4.00
C ALA A 81 -3.91 -9.30 2.94
N ILE A 82 -2.73 -8.68 3.01
CA ILE A 82 -1.60 -8.95 2.10
C ILE A 82 -0.94 -10.31 2.43
N HIS A 83 -0.88 -10.70 3.70
CA HIS A 83 -0.23 -11.94 4.13
C HIS A 83 -1.15 -13.16 4.20
N ALA A 84 -2.46 -12.97 4.07
CA ALA A 84 -3.44 -14.05 3.91
C ALA A 84 -3.18 -14.90 2.65
#